data_AF-A0A4Y1MUS2-F1
#
_entry.id   AF-A0A4Y1MUS2-F1
#
_cell.length_a   1.000
_cell.length_b   1.000
_cell.length_c   1.000
_cell.angle_alpha   90.00
_cell.angle_beta   90.00
_cell.angle_gamma   90.00
#
_symmetry.space_group_name_H-M   'P 1'
#
loop_
_entity.id
_entity.type
_entity.pdbx_description
1 polymer ?
#
loop_
_entity_poly.entity_id
_entity_poly.type
_entity_poly.pdbx_seq_one_letter_code
_entity_poly.pdbx_strand_id
1 'polypeptide(L)'
;MDAFAAMTAALHADPNLGTDALWQPGGAGPFIPVRIILSEQDDMAGRARAGTIRASIARSSLPTRPSRGDPLTFADPTGVRLCKIDGIEEPDAWTYELRLSLA
;
A
#
# COMPACT_ATOMS: atom_id res chain seq x y z
N MET A 1 -18.79 9.25 14.70
CA MET A 1 -18.28 7.87 14.66
C MET A 1 -19.14 7.11 13.70
N ASP A 2 -18.63 6.88 12.49
CA ASP A 2 -19.40 6.26 11.41
C ASP A 2 -19.13 4.75 11.43
N ALA A 3 -20.19 3.93 11.50
CA ALA A 3 -20.06 2.47 11.61
C ALA A 3 -19.26 1.88 10.43
N PHE A 4 -19.35 2.51 9.27
CA PHE A 4 -18.59 2.16 8.08
C PHE A 4 -17.08 2.35 8.28
N ALA A 5 -16.66 3.51 8.82
CA ALA A 5 -15.24 3.77 9.08
C ALA A 5 -14.64 2.78 10.10
N ALA A 6 -15.43 2.38 11.11
CA ALA A 6 -15.02 1.35 12.07
C ALA A 6 -14.89 -0.03 11.40
N MET A 7 -15.80 -0.38 10.48
CA MET A 7 -15.75 -1.64 9.72
C MET A 7 -14.56 -1.67 8.75
N THR A 8 -14.28 -0.57 8.05
CA THR A 8 -13.10 -0.46 7.16
C THR A 8 -11.80 -0.56 7.96
N ALA A 9 -11.73 0.09 9.13
CA ALA A 9 -10.58 -0.04 10.02
C ALA A 9 -10.42 -1.48 10.54
N ALA A 10 -11.51 -2.18 10.86
CA ALA A 10 -11.48 -3.57 11.27
C ALA A 10 -11.00 -4.51 10.15
N LEU A 11 -11.44 -4.30 8.90
CA LEU A 11 -10.96 -5.04 7.74
C LEU A 11 -9.47 -4.82 7.49
N HIS A 12 -8.98 -3.59 7.63
CA HIS A 12 -7.55 -3.30 7.52
C HIS A 12 -6.72 -3.85 8.70
N ALA A 13 -7.33 -4.00 9.88
CA ALA A 13 -6.71 -4.64 11.03
C ALA A 13 -6.69 -6.17 10.91
N ASP A 14 -7.46 -6.76 9.98
CA ASP A 14 -7.50 -8.21 9.78
C ASP A 14 -6.13 -8.72 9.28
N PRO A 15 -5.48 -9.64 10.03
CA PRO A 15 -4.17 -10.17 9.66
C PRO A 15 -4.19 -11.05 8.40
N ASN A 16 -5.36 -11.48 7.92
CA ASN A 16 -5.49 -12.29 6.71
C ASN A 16 -5.71 -11.46 5.44
N LEU A 17 -6.04 -10.17 5.56
CA LEU A 17 -6.33 -9.29 4.43
C LEU A 17 -5.17 -8.36 4.05
N GLY A 18 -4.19 -8.16 4.95
CA GLY A 18 -3.11 -7.21 4.75
C GLY A 18 -1.71 -7.82 4.91
N THR A 19 -0.77 -7.31 4.11
CA THR A 19 0.66 -7.58 4.20
C THR A 19 1.35 -6.49 5.02
N ASP A 20 2.24 -6.91 5.92
CA ASP A 20 3.07 -5.99 6.69
C ASP A 20 4.12 -5.33 5.80
N ALA A 21 4.21 -4.01 5.90
CA ALA A 21 5.12 -3.19 5.13
C ALA A 21 5.78 -2.12 6.01
N LEU A 22 6.94 -1.64 5.57
CA LEU A 22 7.68 -0.52 6.13
C LEU A 22 7.67 0.60 5.11
N TRP A 23 6.97 1.67 5.41
CA TRP A 23 6.93 2.88 4.59
C TRP A 23 7.88 3.94 5.18
N GLN A 24 8.65 4.59 4.31
CA GLN A 24 9.56 5.65 4.72
C GLN A 24 9.11 7.00 4.13
N PRO A 25 8.50 7.90 4.92
CA PRO A 25 8.06 9.20 4.42
C PRO A 25 9.25 10.03 3.93
N GLY A 26 9.17 10.53 2.70
CA GLY A 26 10.17 11.40 2.08
C GLY A 26 11.53 10.75 1.83
N GLY A 27 11.66 9.43 1.95
CA GLY A 27 12.91 8.68 1.71
C GLY A 27 14.05 8.91 2.70
N ALA A 28 13.86 9.74 3.72
CA ALA A 28 14.85 10.02 4.76
C ALA A 28 14.26 9.99 6.19
N GLY A 29 12.95 9.81 6.33
CA GLY A 29 12.27 9.71 7.62
C GLY A 29 12.47 8.35 8.33
N PRO A 30 11.93 8.20 9.55
CA PRO A 30 11.88 6.90 10.22
C PRO A 30 10.97 5.94 9.43
N PHE A 31 11.31 4.64 9.43
CA PHE A 31 10.42 3.62 8.88
C PHE A 31 9.16 3.51 9.74
N ILE A 32 8.01 3.69 9.12
CA ILE A 32 6.70 3.57 9.74
C ILE A 32 6.14 2.19 9.36
N PRO A 33 5.84 1.31 10.33
CA PRO A 33 5.16 0.06 10.05
C PRO A 33 3.73 0.35 9.61
N VAL A 34 3.38 -0.12 8.42
CA VAL A 34 2.08 0.06 7.80
C VAL A 34 1.59 -1.27 7.26
N ARG A 35 0.27 -1.40 7.11
CA ARG A 35 -0.34 -2.59 6.52
C ARG A 35 -0.95 -2.24 5.18
N ILE A 36 -0.51 -2.96 4.14
CA ILE A 36 -0.97 -2.76 2.77
C ILE A 36 -1.76 -3.98 2.30
N ILE A 37 -2.78 -3.75 1.51
CA ILE A 37 -3.51 -4.80 0.81
C ILE A 37 -2.95 -4.85 -0.60
N LEU A 38 -2.24 -5.91 -0.95
CA LEU A 38 -1.74 -6.10 -2.31
C LEU A 38 -2.91 -6.48 -3.21
N SER A 39 -3.21 -5.63 -4.19
CA SER A 39 -4.12 -5.96 -5.27
C SER A 39 -3.29 -6.43 -6.44
N GLU A 40 -3.03 -7.73 -6.52
CA GLU A 40 -2.52 -8.33 -7.75
C GLU A 40 -3.61 -8.14 -8.82
N GLN A 41 -3.28 -7.38 -9.87
CA GLN A 41 -4.06 -7.52 -11.10
C GLN A 41 -3.75 -8.90 -11.66
N ASP A 42 -4.69 -9.83 -11.47
CA ASP A 42 -4.75 -11.03 -12.29
C ASP A 42 -5.13 -10.59 -13.72
N ASP A 43 -4.10 -10.23 -14.50
CA ASP A 43 -4.25 -9.67 -15.84
C ASP A 43 -4.61 -10.80 -16.83
N MET A 44 -5.89 -11.16 -16.87
CA MET A 44 -6.49 -11.96 -17.95
C MET A 44 -6.47 -11.25 -19.33
N ALA A 45 -5.83 -10.08 -19.43
CA ALA A 45 -5.78 -9.24 -20.63
C ALA A 45 -4.34 -8.85 -21.04
N GLY A 46 -3.39 -9.79 -21.01
CA GLY A 46 -2.26 -9.86 -21.96
C GLY A 46 -1.27 -8.68 -22.07
N ARG A 47 -1.31 -7.68 -21.19
CA ARG A 47 -0.38 -6.55 -21.22
C ARG A 47 0.00 -6.07 -19.83
N ALA A 48 0.48 -7.00 -19.00
CA ALA A 48 1.20 -6.66 -17.79
C ALA A 48 2.37 -5.73 -18.14
N ARG A 49 2.35 -4.48 -17.65
CA ARG A 49 3.60 -3.73 -17.51
C ARG A 49 4.39 -4.44 -16.42
N ALA A 50 5.36 -5.27 -16.83
CA ALA A 50 6.27 -5.94 -15.92
C ALA A 50 6.79 -4.94 -14.86
N GLY A 51 6.43 -5.15 -13.59
CA GLY A 51 6.97 -4.39 -12.46
C GLY A 51 6.08 -3.29 -11.86
N THR A 52 4.80 -3.17 -12.24
CA THR A 52 3.87 -2.25 -11.56
C THR A 52 2.95 -3.02 -10.60
N ILE A 53 3.13 -2.82 -9.29
CA ILE A 53 2.31 -3.46 -8.24
C ILE A 53 1.30 -2.45 -7.73
N ARG A 54 0.05 -2.87 -7.52
CA ARG A 54 -1.01 -2.01 -6.95
C ARG A 54 -1.25 -2.44 -5.50
N ALA A 55 -1.24 -1.47 -4.59
CA ALA A 55 -1.39 -1.72 -3.17
C ALA A 55 -2.32 -0.68 -2.55
N SER A 56 -3.24 -1.11 -1.71
CA SER A 56 -4.16 -0.22 -1.00
C SER A 56 -3.72 -0.07 0.46
N ILE A 57 -3.68 1.16 0.96
CA ILE A 57 -3.32 1.47 2.35
C ILE A 57 -4.40 2.31 3.01
N ALA A 58 -4.76 1.98 4.24
CA ALA A 58 -5.73 2.78 5.01
C ALA A 58 -5.12 4.13 5.40
N ARG A 59 -5.86 5.21 5.17
CA ARG A 59 -5.49 6.57 5.57
C ARG A 59 -5.35 6.69 7.09
N SER A 60 -6.15 5.94 7.84
CA SER A 60 -6.08 5.88 9.31
C SER A 60 -4.78 5.26 9.84
N SER A 61 -4.11 4.44 9.04
CA SER A 61 -2.84 3.80 9.41
C SER A 61 -1.63 4.70 9.12
N LEU A 62 -1.83 5.83 8.44
CA LEU A 62 -0.77 6.74 8.05
C LEU A 62 -0.84 8.04 8.85
N PRO A 63 0.27 8.48 9.47
CA PRO A 63 0.30 9.77 10.14
C PRO A 63 0.31 10.95 9.16
N THR A 64 0.67 10.74 7.89
CA THR A 64 0.76 11.78 6.86
C THR A 64 0.45 11.17 5.49
N ARG A 65 -0.04 12.01 4.56
CA ARG A 65 -0.31 11.61 3.18
C ARG A 65 1.00 11.09 2.52
N PRO A 66 0.97 9.91 1.88
CA PRO A 66 2.13 9.39 1.18
C PRO A 66 2.52 10.31 0.01
N SER A 67 3.79 10.32 -0.35
CA SER A 67 4.30 11.09 -1.47
C SER A 67 4.91 10.19 -2.54
N ARG A 68 4.87 10.66 -3.78
CA ARG A 68 5.52 9.97 -4.89
C ARG A 68 7.04 9.94 -4.63
N GLY A 69 7.64 8.76 -4.79
CA GLY A 69 9.06 8.51 -4.54
C GLY A 69 9.36 7.93 -3.16
N ASP A 70 8.38 7.85 -2.26
CA ASP A 70 8.59 7.24 -0.95
C ASP A 70 8.96 5.76 -1.08
N PRO A 71 10.01 5.29 -0.38
CA PRO A 71 10.32 3.88 -0.28
C PRO A 71 9.25 3.14 0.52
N LEU A 72 8.89 1.96 0.03
CA LEU A 72 7.99 1.03 0.69
C LEU A 72 8.57 -0.37 0.56
N THR A 73 8.83 -1.01 1.69
CA THR A 73 9.36 -2.37 1.77
C THR A 73 8.29 -3.31 2.29
N PHE A 74 8.07 -4.45 1.65
CA PHE A 74 7.12 -5.46 2.14
C PHE A 74 7.64 -6.86 1.86
N ALA A 75 7.20 -7.84 2.65
CA ALA A 75 7.52 -9.24 2.40
C ALA A 75 6.41 -9.87 1.54
N ASP A 76 6.80 -10.59 0.50
CA ASP A 76 5.92 -11.44 -0.30
C ASP A 76 6.43 -12.89 -0.28
N PRO A 77 5.69 -13.87 -0.86
CA PRO A 77 6.14 -15.25 -0.93
C PRO A 77 7.47 -15.47 -1.68
N THR A 78 7.92 -14.49 -2.46
CA THR A 78 9.19 -14.52 -3.22
C THR A 78 10.36 -13.88 -2.48
N GLY A 79 10.11 -13.14 -1.40
CA GLY A 79 11.11 -12.50 -0.56
C GLY A 79 10.71 -11.10 -0.10
N VAL A 80 11.67 -10.34 0.42
CA VAL A 80 11.46 -8.93 0.77
C VAL A 80 11.62 -8.07 -0.48
N ARG A 81 10.58 -7.32 -0.86
CA ARG A 81 10.59 -6.39 -1.97
C ARG A 81 10.75 -4.96 -1.48
N LEU A 82 11.69 -4.24 -2.09
CA LEU A 82 11.82 -2.80 -1.97
C LEU A 82 11.19 -2.15 -3.21
N CYS A 83 10.18 -1.32 -2.98
CA CYS A 83 9.45 -0.60 -4.02
C CYS A 83 9.46 0.91 -3.72
N LYS A 84 9.24 1.71 -4.77
CA LYS A 84 8.99 3.15 -4.68
C LYS A 84 7.55 3.44 -5.09
N ILE A 85 6.90 4.35 -4.39
CA ILE A 85 5.56 4.84 -4.79
C ILE A 85 5.70 5.66 -6.07
N ASP A 86 5.22 5.14 -7.20
CA ASP A 86 5.18 5.83 -8.49
C ASP A 86 3.90 6.66 -8.66
N GLY A 87 2.79 6.26 -8.05
CA GLY A 87 1.52 6.97 -8.17
C GLY A 87 0.64 6.78 -6.94
N ILE A 88 -0.22 7.77 -6.69
CA ILE A 88 -1.17 7.75 -5.58
C ILE A 88 -2.52 8.16 -6.15
N GLU A 89 -3.46 7.22 -6.11
CA GLU A 89 -4.86 7.40 -6.45
C GLU A 89 -5.66 7.51 -5.12
N GLU A 90 -6.63 8.43 -5.06
CA GLU A 90 -7.53 8.61 -3.92
C GLU A 90 -8.93 8.19 -4.34
N PRO A 91 -9.22 6.88 -4.46
CA PRO A 91 -10.52 6.41 -4.90
C PRO A 91 -11.62 6.76 -3.90
N ASP A 92 -11.27 6.87 -2.61
CA ASP A 92 -12.21 7.17 -1.54
C ASP A 92 -11.56 7.99 -0.39
N ALA A 93 -12.40 8.40 0.57
CA ALA A 93 -11.99 9.26 1.68
C ALA A 93 -11.18 8.54 2.79
N TRP A 94 -11.02 7.22 2.71
CA TRP A 94 -10.49 6.33 3.75
C TRP A 94 -9.28 5.51 3.31
N THR A 95 -9.04 5.40 2.01
CA THR A 95 -7.96 4.59 1.43
C THR A 95 -7.11 5.40 0.46
N TYR A 96 -5.80 5.13 0.45
CA TYR A 96 -4.92 5.51 -0.67
C TYR A 96 -4.62 4.26 -1.49
N GLU A 97 -4.75 4.39 -2.81
CA GLU A 97 -4.36 3.36 -3.74
C GLU A 97 -3.00 3.73 -4.33
N LEU A 98 -2.00 2.93 -4.01
CA LEU A 98 -0.61 3.14 -4.35
C LEU A 98 -0.25 2.31 -5.57
N ARG A 99 0.36 2.98 -6.55
CA ARG A 99 1.07 2.33 -7.63
C ARG A 99 2.55 2.25 -7.25
N LEU A 100 3.05 1.04 -7.09
CA LEU A 100 4.41 0.74 -6.68
C LEU A 100 5.23 0.29 -7.89
N SER A 101 6.47 0.76 -7.96
CA SER A 101 7.47 0.33 -8.92
C SER A 101 8.65 -0.29 -8.18
N LEU A 102 9.28 -1.33 -8.73
CA LEU A 102 10.52 -1.88 -8.16
C LEU A 102 11.60 -0.80 -8.10
N ALA A 103 12.22 -0.67 -6.92
CA ALA A 103 13.11 0.42 -6.57
C ALA A 103 14.53 0.29 -7.13
#